data_AF-A0A838N173-F1
#
_entry.id   AF-A0A838N173-F1
#
_cell.length_a   1.000
_cell.length_b   1.000
_cell.length_c   1.000
_cell.angle_alpha   90.00
_cell.angle_beta   90.00
_cell.angle_gamma   90.00
#
_symmetry.space_group_name_H-M   'P 1'
#
loop_
_entity.id
_entity.type
_entity.pdbx_description
1 polymer ?
#
loop_
_entity_poly.entity_id
_entity_poly.type
_entity_poly.pdbx_seq_one_letter_code
_entity_poly.pdbx_strand_id
1 'polypeptide(L)'
;MIGGDFNTAPDDARFKDEKSTSQLTANGFSWIWQNMPLQQRVTMPPDARFPAACFDHMFFRGAKLNKAEVVMTPPNSSDHRAIRAELTL
;
A
#
# COMPACT_ATOMS: atom_id res chain seq x y z
N MET A 1 3.03 -6.31 12.62
CA MET A 1 2.51 -5.63 11.42
C MET A 1 2.84 -4.16 11.52
N ILE A 2 3.13 -3.50 10.41
CA ILE A 2 3.31 -2.05 10.30
C ILE A 2 2.41 -1.60 9.17
N GLY A 3 1.54 -0.62 9.39
CA GLY A 3 0.64 -0.14 8.36
C GLY A 3 0.26 1.32 8.56
N GLY A 4 -0.12 1.97 7.46
CA GLY A 4 -0.46 3.38 7.42
C GLY A 4 -0.18 3.98 6.04
N ASP A 5 -0.26 5.30 5.98
CA ASP A 5 0.17 6.11 4.84
C ASP A 5 1.69 6.35 4.90
N PHE A 6 2.42 5.90 3.87
CA PHE A 6 3.86 6.07 3.76
C PHE A 6 4.25 7.21 2.81
N ASN A 7 3.31 7.78 2.04
CA ASN A 7 3.60 8.76 0.98
C ASN A 7 4.66 8.30 -0.05
N THR A 8 4.87 6.98 -0.18
CA THR A 8 5.82 6.34 -1.10
C THR A 8 5.30 4.95 -1.47
N ALA A 9 5.87 4.31 -2.49
CA ALA A 9 5.63 2.90 -2.79
C ALA A 9 6.93 2.19 -3.22
N PRO A 10 7.14 0.90 -2.88
CA PRO A 10 8.36 0.16 -3.22
C PRO A 10 8.65 0.06 -4.72
N ASP A 11 7.61 0.08 -5.55
CA ASP A 11 7.68 -0.17 -6.99
C ASP A 11 7.31 1.05 -7.85
N ASP A 12 7.26 2.22 -7.23
CA ASP A 12 7.01 3.48 -7.93
C ASP A 12 8.32 4.23 -8.15
N ALA A 13 8.68 4.38 -9.42
CA ALA A 13 9.94 4.99 -9.85
C ALA A 13 10.12 6.44 -9.35
N ARG A 14 9.03 7.14 -9.01
CA ARG A 14 9.07 8.49 -8.43
C ARG A 14 9.79 8.51 -7.07
N PHE A 15 9.79 7.38 -6.35
CA PHE A 15 10.32 7.26 -4.99
C PHE A 15 11.51 6.30 -4.88
N LYS A 16 12.21 6.02 -5.99
CA LYS A 16 13.36 5.09 -6.02
C LYS A 16 14.47 5.37 -4.99
N ASP A 17 14.58 6.63 -4.55
CA ASP A 17 15.61 7.09 -3.62
C ASP A 17 15.14 7.00 -2.15
N GLU A 18 13.84 6.85 -1.89
CA GLU A 18 13.27 6.56 -0.57
C GLU A 18 13.68 5.14 -0.14
N LYS A 19 14.01 4.94 1.14
CA LYS A 19 14.57 3.67 1.65
C LYS A 19 13.71 2.96 2.69
N SER A 20 12.77 3.62 3.34
CA SER A 20 11.94 3.09 4.43
C SER A 20 11.26 1.79 4.03
N THR A 21 10.59 1.76 2.87
CA THR A 21 9.87 0.54 2.43
C THR A 21 10.82 -0.61 2.06
N SER A 22 11.96 -0.29 1.44
CA SER A 22 13.02 -1.28 1.13
C SER A 22 13.70 -1.84 2.38
N GLN A 23 13.81 -1.04 3.45
CA GLN A 23 14.34 -1.50 4.73
C GLN A 23 13.38 -2.48 5.40
N LEU A 24 12.06 -2.26 5.31
CA LEU A 24 11.08 -3.21 5.83
C LEU A 24 11.19 -4.58 5.14
N THR A 25 11.27 -4.61 3.81
CA THR A 25 11.42 -5.86 3.06
C THR A 25 12.76 -6.54 3.34
N ALA A 26 13.86 -5.78 3.42
CA ALA A 26 15.17 -6.31 3.82
C ALA A 26 15.18 -6.92 5.23
N ASN A 27 14.32 -6.45 6.14
CA ASN A 27 14.16 -6.97 7.50
C ASN A 27 13.11 -8.10 7.62
N GLY A 28 12.75 -8.71 6.49
CA GLY A 28 11.91 -9.91 6.44
C GLY A 28 10.41 -9.63 6.56
N PHE A 29 9.96 -8.40 6.30
CA PHE A 29 8.54 -8.12 6.14
C PHE A 29 8.09 -8.35 4.71
N SER A 30 6.94 -8.99 4.55
CA SER A 30 6.19 -9.09 3.31
C SER A 30 5.29 -7.86 3.12
N TRP A 31 5.17 -7.41 1.87
CA TRP A 31 4.32 -6.28 1.49
C TRP A 31 2.95 -6.78 1.00
N ILE A 32 1.85 -6.20 1.47
CA ILE A 32 0.50 -6.69 1.13
C ILE A 32 0.12 -6.60 -0.35
N TRP A 33 0.75 -5.69 -1.10
CA TRP A 33 0.46 -5.48 -2.51
C TRP A 33 1.40 -6.23 -3.45
N GLN A 34 2.18 -7.16 -2.91
CA GLN A 34 3.11 -7.94 -3.72
C GLN A 34 2.39 -8.64 -4.87
N ASN A 35 2.90 -8.47 -6.09
CA ASN A 35 2.32 -8.99 -7.34
C ASN A 35 0.94 -8.42 -7.71
N MET A 36 0.49 -7.33 -7.08
CA MET A 36 -0.76 -6.66 -7.43
C MET A 36 -0.50 -5.47 -8.37
N PRO A 37 -1.18 -5.38 -9.53
CA PRO A 37 -1.03 -4.25 -10.44
C PRO A 37 -1.51 -2.96 -9.79
N LEU A 38 -0.87 -1.83 -10.12
CA LEU A 38 -1.15 -0.51 -9.53
C LEU A 38 -2.65 -0.16 -9.55
N GLN A 39 -3.36 -0.48 -10.64
CA GLN A 39 -4.78 -0.17 -10.81
C GLN A 39 -5.68 -0.81 -9.73
N GLN A 40 -5.25 -1.92 -9.12
CA GLN A 40 -6.00 -2.62 -8.07
C GLN A 40 -5.64 -2.14 -6.66
N ARG A 41 -4.61 -1.32 -6.52
CA ARG A 41 -4.06 -0.85 -5.24
C ARG A 41 -3.93 0.68 -5.15
N VAL A 42 -4.67 1.41 -5.97
CA VAL A 42 -4.75 2.88 -5.86
C VAL A 42 -5.48 3.23 -4.57
N THR A 43 -4.75 3.80 -3.62
CA THR A 43 -5.27 4.24 -2.32
C THR A 43 -5.51 5.74 -2.31
N MET A 44 -4.74 6.51 -3.09
CA MET A 44 -4.99 7.93 -3.31
C MET A 44 -5.38 8.15 -4.79
N PRO A 45 -6.66 8.47 -5.08
CA PRO A 45 -7.09 8.83 -6.43
C PRO A 45 -6.33 10.06 -6.97
N PRO A 46 -6.26 10.24 -8.30
CA PRO A 46 -5.64 11.43 -8.87
C PRO A 46 -6.46 12.68 -8.54
N ASP A 47 -5.79 13.81 -8.41
CA ASP A 47 -6.40 15.14 -8.34
C ASP A 47 -5.85 16.04 -9.46
N ALA A 48 -6.13 17.34 -9.40
CA ALA A 48 -5.66 18.31 -10.39
C ALA A 48 -4.13 18.49 -10.41
N ARG A 49 -3.42 18.05 -9.37
CA ARG A 49 -1.99 18.29 -9.14
C ARG A 49 -1.16 17.01 -9.20
N PHE A 50 -1.73 15.88 -8.80
CA PHE A 50 -1.02 14.62 -8.59
C PHE A 50 -1.72 13.45 -9.27
N PRO A 51 -0.95 12.54 -9.91
CA PRO A 51 -1.52 11.32 -10.47
C PRO A 51 -1.89 10.35 -9.34
N ALA A 52 -2.67 9.33 -9.69
CA ALA A 52 -3.06 8.26 -8.79
C ALA A 52 -1.83 7.63 -8.11
N ALA A 53 -1.96 7.30 -6.82
CA ALA A 53 -0.88 6.70 -6.04
C ALA A 53 -1.37 5.58 -5.12
N CYS A 54 -0.41 4.75 -4.72
CA CYS A 54 -0.58 3.71 -3.71
C CYS A 54 0.32 4.12 -2.54
N PHE A 55 -0.23 4.83 -1.56
CA PHE A 55 0.53 5.32 -0.41
C PHE A 55 0.21 4.60 0.88
N ASP A 56 -0.97 4.00 0.97
CA ASP A 56 -1.38 3.19 2.11
C ASP A 56 -0.89 1.75 1.94
N HIS A 57 -0.05 1.32 2.87
CA HIS A 57 0.56 -0.01 2.85
C HIS A 57 0.38 -0.71 4.18
N MET A 58 0.47 -2.04 4.12
CA MET A 58 0.77 -2.86 5.28
C MET A 58 1.98 -3.75 4.96
N PHE A 59 2.82 -3.91 5.97
CA PHE A 59 3.97 -4.81 6.00
C PHE A 59 3.78 -5.79 7.16
N PHE A 60 3.91 -7.08 6.88
CA PHE A 60 3.67 -8.15 7.86
C PHE A 60 4.79 -9.18 7.85
N ARG A 61 4.96 -9.91 8.96
CA ARG A 61 5.95 -10.98 9.11
C ARG A 61 5.37 -12.06 10.02
N GLY A 62 5.66 -13.32 9.74
CA GLY A 62 5.14 -14.46 10.52
C GLY A 62 3.64 -14.70 10.33
N ALA A 63 3.10 -14.39 9.15
CA ALA A 63 1.72 -14.66 8.78
C ALA A 63 1.63 -14.91 7.26
N LYS A 64 0.55 -15.56 6.82
CA LYS A 64 0.19 -15.74 5.41
C LYS A 64 -0.88 -14.73 5.01
N LEU A 65 -0.69 -14.07 3.87
CA LEU A 65 -1.72 -13.22 3.25
C LEU A 65 -2.75 -14.08 2.53
N ASN A 66 -4.02 -13.94 2.91
CA ASN A 66 -5.15 -14.59 2.23
C ASN A 66 -5.79 -13.66 1.21
N LYS A 67 -5.95 -12.38 1.57
CA LYS A 67 -6.57 -11.37 0.72
C LYS A 67 -6.02 -9.99 1.05
N ALA A 68 -5.83 -9.16 0.04
CA ALA A 68 -5.60 -7.72 0.16
C ALA A 68 -6.53 -7.01 -0.82
N GLU A 69 -7.16 -5.91 -0.41
CA GLU A 69 -7.99 -5.10 -1.30
C GLU A 69 -8.08 -3.64 -0.84
N VAL A 70 -8.31 -2.75 -1.80
CA VAL A 70 -8.77 -1.39 -1.55
C VAL A 70 -10.28 -1.43 -1.32
N VAL A 71 -10.73 -0.89 -0.21
CA VAL A 71 -12.15 -0.86 0.17
C VAL A 71 -12.82 0.32 -0.53
N MET A 72 -13.95 0.04 -1.19
CA MET A 72 -14.79 1.08 -1.77
C MET A 72 -15.54 1.82 -0.67
N THR A 73 -15.07 3.01 -0.33
CA THR A 73 -15.73 3.94 0.59
C THR A 73 -16.55 4.97 -0.18
N PRO A 74 -17.58 5.58 0.43
CA PRO A 74 -18.32 6.67 -0.19
C PRO A 74 -17.39 7.80 -0.66
N PRO A 75 -17.68 8.44 -1.80
CA PRO A 75 -16.97 9.66 -2.21
C PRO A 75 -16.96 10.69 -1.07
N ASN A 76 -15.84 11.39 -0.88
CA ASN A 76 -15.64 12.43 0.15
C ASN A 76 -15.53 11.92 1.60
N SER A 77 -15.38 10.61 1.82
CA SER A 77 -15.08 10.09 3.18
C SER A 77 -13.64 10.42 3.62
N SER A 78 -12.74 10.47 2.65
CA SER A 78 -11.33 10.85 2.75
C SER A 78 -10.81 11.05 1.32
N ASP A 79 -9.69 11.75 1.17
CA ASP A 79 -8.89 11.76 -0.07
C ASP A 79 -8.13 10.43 -0.28
N HIS A 80 -7.99 9.62 0.78
CA HIS A 80 -7.51 8.25 0.72
C HIS A 80 -8.65 7.22 0.73
N ARG A 81 -8.41 6.06 0.14
CA ARG A 81 -9.27 4.87 0.21
C ARG A 81 -8.72 3.93 1.28
N ALA A 82 -9.62 3.41 2.11
CA ALA A 82 -9.26 2.41 3.10
C ALA A 82 -8.72 1.13 2.44
N ILE A 83 -7.84 0.42 3.13
CA ILE A 83 -7.26 -0.85 2.68
C ILE A 83 -7.59 -1.95 3.69
N ARG A 84 -7.79 -3.18 3.21
CA ARG A 84 -8.05 -4.35 4.05
C ARG A 84 -7.09 -5.48 3.68
N ALA A 85 -6.51 -6.11 4.70
CA ALA A 85 -5.74 -7.34 4.56
C ALA A 85 -6.29 -8.42 5.51
N GLU A 86 -6.43 -9.64 5.01
CA GLU A 86 -6.83 -10.81 5.76
C GLU A 86 -5.62 -11.74 5.90
N LEU A 87 -5.20 -12.00 7.14
CA LEU A 87 -4.00 -12.79 7.45
C LEU A 87 -4.34 -14.03 8.28
N THR A 88 -3.58 -15.11 8.08
CA THR A 88 -3.57 -16.29 8.95
C THR A 88 -2.18 -16.47 9.58
N LEU A 89 -2.14 -16.84 10.85
CA LEU A 89 -0.91 -17.15 11.59
C LEU A 89 -0.42 -18.57 11.29
#